data_AF-A0A0M3J8A5-F1
#
_entry.id   AF-A0A0M3J8A5-F1
#
_cell.length_a   1.000
_cell.length_b   1.000
_cell.length_c   1.000
_cell.angle_alpha   90.00
_cell.angle_beta   90.00
_cell.angle_gamma   90.00
#
_symmetry.space_group_name_H-M   'P 1'
#
loop_
_entity.id
_entity.type
_entity.pdbx_description
1 polymer ?
#
loop_
_entity_poly.entity_id
_entity_poly.type
_entity_poly.pdbx_seq_one_letter_code
_entity_poly.pdbx_strand_id
1 'polypeptide(L)'
;LVDYLNDDKQFNVKLTFYALADLLDLSLSLQITQLIDQLNETVLKLAWQSTDALLQALIMLGSERFISAAVKIQPELEAMAAQLFRRIAKHRMLSIISPIIFGNIISRCDLDVESEMDVVDAGLVWCWGQKNRLEACNLVFSRIRTLFLSVGDKATIRQRIIELPDGEKVLSLVSSLLSSGNGRRCCVIKEHKRRRHVRCSIPIINRDRSIDMAKLPL
;
A
#
# COMPACT_ATOMS: atom_id res chain seq x y z
N LEU A 1 9.42 18.15 25.99
CA LEU A 1 9.49 19.28 25.03
C LEU A 1 10.11 20.51 25.69
N VAL A 2 9.55 20.98 26.80
CA VAL A 2 10.15 22.05 27.62
C VAL A 2 11.61 21.73 27.95
N ASP A 3 11.90 20.49 28.38
CA ASP A 3 13.27 20.07 28.66
C ASP A 3 14.19 20.03 27.43
N TYR A 4 13.65 19.70 26.25
CA TYR A 4 14.39 19.73 24.97
C TYR A 4 14.75 21.18 24.56
N LEU A 5 13.83 22.12 24.80
CA LEU A 5 14.03 23.54 24.53
C LEU A 5 14.99 24.21 25.53
N ASN A 6 15.10 23.65 26.75
CA ASN A 6 15.81 24.29 27.86
C ASN A 6 17.27 23.88 28.04
N ASP A 7 17.81 22.87 27.33
CA ASP A 7 19.24 22.78 26.92
C ASP A 7 19.69 21.38 26.49
N ASP A 8 18.91 20.32 26.71
CA ASP A 8 19.48 18.97 26.54
C ASP A 8 19.70 18.58 25.08
N LYS A 9 18.99 19.18 24.11
CA LYS A 9 19.04 18.92 22.63
C LYS A 9 19.08 17.44 22.19
N GLN A 10 19.01 16.51 23.13
CA GLN A 10 19.15 15.09 22.99
C GLN A 10 17.86 14.45 23.45
N PHE A 11 17.24 13.74 22.53
CA PHE A 11 16.03 13.01 22.78
C PHE A 11 16.38 11.58 23.19
N ASN A 12 16.42 11.28 24.50
CA ASN A 12 16.86 9.98 25.03
C ASN A 12 15.76 9.23 25.82
N VAL A 13 14.50 9.44 25.45
CA VAL A 13 13.34 8.83 26.13
C VAL A 13 12.75 7.71 25.28
N LYS A 14 12.47 6.56 25.91
CA LYS A 14 11.69 5.46 25.31
C LYS A 14 10.24 5.91 25.16
N LEU A 15 9.85 6.33 23.96
CA LEU A 15 8.50 6.78 23.67
C LEU A 15 7.61 5.68 23.10
N THR A 16 6.32 5.77 23.39
CA THR A 16 5.28 5.02 22.66
C THR A 16 4.99 5.71 21.32
N PHE A 17 4.38 4.99 20.37
CA PHE A 17 3.96 5.57 19.08
C PHE A 17 2.94 6.71 19.23
N TYR A 18 2.08 6.65 20.24
CA TYR A 18 1.16 7.76 20.56
C TYR A 18 1.91 9.01 21.00
N ALA A 19 2.87 8.87 21.92
CA ALA A 19 3.67 10.01 22.36
C ALA A 19 4.57 10.56 21.25
N LEU A 20 5.07 9.70 20.34
CA LEU A 20 5.78 10.13 19.14
C LEU A 20 4.87 10.97 18.22
N ALA A 21 3.66 10.52 17.95
CA ALA A 21 2.70 11.25 17.12
C ALA A 21 2.39 12.63 17.72
N ASP A 22 2.09 12.70 19.02
CA ASP A 22 1.79 13.95 19.71
C ASP A 22 2.99 14.91 19.71
N LEU A 23 4.20 14.39 19.95
CA LEU A 23 5.43 15.20 19.93
C LEU A 23 5.76 15.70 18.53
N LEU A 24 5.53 14.90 17.49
CA LEU A 24 5.72 15.32 16.11
C LEU A 24 4.73 16.42 15.74
N ASP A 25 3.46 16.28 16.10
CA ASP A 25 2.43 17.30 15.88
C ASP A 25 2.75 18.62 16.60
N LEU A 26 3.20 18.55 17.86
CA LEU A 26 3.65 19.72 18.61
C LEU A 26 4.90 20.35 17.99
N SER A 27 5.87 19.53 17.58
CA SER A 27 7.12 20.01 16.97
C SER A 27 6.89 20.71 15.63
N LEU A 28 5.94 20.20 14.83
CA LEU A 28 5.48 20.84 13.60
C LEU A 28 4.81 22.18 13.87
N SER A 29 3.89 22.21 14.84
CA SER A 29 3.15 23.42 15.20
C SER A 29 4.09 24.54 15.67
N LEU A 30 5.19 24.15 16.35
CA LEU A 30 6.21 25.07 16.86
C LEU A 30 7.40 25.24 15.91
N GLN A 31 7.39 24.60 14.73
CA GLN A 31 8.44 24.64 13.72
C GLN A 31 9.85 24.26 14.23
N ILE A 32 9.93 23.31 15.17
CA ILE A 32 11.20 22.83 15.74
C ILE A 32 11.81 21.78 14.81
N THR A 33 12.39 22.20 13.70
CA THR A 33 12.87 21.33 12.61
C THR A 33 13.87 20.25 13.06
N GLN A 34 14.80 20.59 13.94
CA GLN A 34 15.77 19.62 14.47
C GLN A 34 15.10 18.48 15.24
N LEU A 35 14.07 18.78 16.02
CA LEU A 35 13.33 17.77 16.77
C LEU A 35 12.49 16.91 15.83
N ILE A 36 11.90 17.48 14.79
CA ILE A 36 11.17 16.73 13.75
C ILE A 36 12.11 15.71 13.09
N ASP A 37 13.32 16.11 12.69
CA ASP A 37 14.29 15.21 12.09
C ASP A 37 14.72 14.09 13.07
N GLN A 38 14.98 14.40 14.34
CA GLN A 38 15.31 13.39 15.37
C GLN A 38 14.16 12.40 15.63
N LEU A 39 12.91 12.90 15.67
CA LEU A 39 11.73 12.06 15.88
C LEU A 39 11.47 11.17 14.66
N ASN A 40 11.64 11.68 13.45
CA ASN A 40 11.55 10.90 12.21
C ASN A 40 12.57 9.75 12.18
N GLU A 41 13.83 10.01 12.53
CA GLU A 41 14.87 8.98 12.65
C GLU A 41 14.53 7.94 13.72
N THR A 42 13.93 8.36 14.83
CA THR A 42 13.50 7.46 15.90
C THR A 42 12.37 6.54 15.44
N VAL A 43 11.37 7.09 14.73
CA VAL A 43 10.28 6.32 14.14
C VAL A 43 10.82 5.27 13.16
N LEU A 44 11.76 5.66 12.30
CA LEU A 44 12.36 4.75 11.34
C LEU A 44 13.12 3.61 12.04
N LYS A 45 13.95 3.93 13.05
CA LYS A 45 14.66 2.93 13.85
C LYS A 45 13.73 1.96 14.55
N LEU A 46 12.60 2.44 15.08
CA LEU A 46 11.60 1.58 15.71
C LEU A 46 10.90 0.68 14.67
N ALA A 47 10.56 1.21 13.50
CA ALA A 47 9.93 0.44 12.43
C ALA A 47 10.78 -0.75 11.96
N TRP A 48 12.11 -0.63 11.99
CA TRP A 48 13.04 -1.71 11.68
C TRP A 48 13.02 -2.87 12.70
N GLN A 49 12.53 -2.65 13.92
CA GLN A 49 12.61 -3.66 15.00
C GLN A 49 11.55 -4.75 14.88
N SER A 50 10.34 -4.43 14.39
CA SER A 50 9.26 -5.41 14.28
C SER A 50 8.20 -4.99 13.26
N THR A 51 7.45 -5.98 12.76
CA THR A 51 6.32 -5.73 11.85
C THR A 51 5.20 -4.93 12.54
N ASP A 52 4.97 -5.15 13.83
CA ASP A 52 4.03 -4.33 14.63
C ASP A 52 4.46 -2.86 14.66
N ALA A 53 5.75 -2.59 14.93
CA ALA A 53 6.27 -1.24 14.99
C ALA A 53 6.20 -0.54 13.62
N LEU A 54 6.51 -1.25 12.53
CA LEU A 54 6.32 -0.74 11.17
C LEU A 54 4.86 -0.38 10.90
N LEU A 55 3.91 -1.23 11.29
CA LEU A 55 2.49 -0.96 11.09
C LEU A 55 2.00 0.24 11.90
N GLN A 56 2.46 0.40 13.14
CA GLN A 56 2.17 1.59 13.94
C GLN A 56 2.74 2.85 13.27
N ALA A 57 3.96 2.79 12.74
CA ALA A 57 4.55 3.89 11.98
C ALA A 57 3.75 4.24 10.71
N LEU A 58 3.27 3.24 9.97
CA LEU A 58 2.43 3.43 8.78
C LEU A 58 1.04 3.99 9.11
N ILE A 59 0.47 3.63 10.25
CA ILE A 59 -0.80 4.20 10.74
C ILE A 59 -0.61 5.66 11.14
N MET A 60 0.46 5.94 11.88
CA MET A 60 0.85 7.31 12.23
C MET A 60 1.10 8.16 10.99
N LEU A 61 1.73 7.58 9.94
CA LEU A 61 1.89 8.20 8.62
C LEU A 61 0.59 8.66 7.96
N GLY A 62 -0.52 8.02 8.29
CA GLY A 62 -1.81 8.32 7.71
C GLY A 62 -2.51 9.55 8.29
N SER A 63 -2.02 10.15 9.37
CA SER A 63 -2.61 11.36 9.92
C SER A 63 -2.21 12.58 9.08
N GLU A 64 -3.18 13.45 8.76
CA GLU A 64 -2.97 14.60 7.85
C GLU A 64 -1.77 15.48 8.24
N ARG A 65 -1.56 15.66 9.55
CA ARG A 65 -0.48 16.47 10.11
C ARG A 65 0.88 15.80 9.92
N PHE A 66 0.95 14.50 10.13
CA PHE A 66 2.19 13.74 10.05
C PHE A 66 2.67 13.51 8.60
N ILE A 67 1.76 13.43 7.61
CA ILE A 67 2.14 13.33 6.18
C ILE A 67 3.13 14.44 5.80
N SER A 68 2.89 15.67 6.27
CA SER A 68 3.76 16.81 5.99
C SER A 68 5.13 16.74 6.70
N ALA A 69 5.18 16.17 7.91
CA ALA A 69 6.38 16.04 8.73
C ALA A 69 7.32 14.94 8.23
N ALA A 70 6.71 13.87 7.73
CA ALA A 70 7.37 12.59 7.51
C ALA A 70 7.68 12.32 6.03
N VAL A 71 7.55 13.32 5.17
CA VAL A 71 7.84 13.22 3.72
C VAL A 71 9.21 12.57 3.47
N LYS A 72 10.20 12.85 4.31
CA LYS A 72 11.56 12.29 4.19
C LYS A 72 11.61 10.78 4.46
N ILE A 73 10.88 10.29 5.46
CA ILE A 73 10.93 8.88 5.91
C ILE A 73 9.86 8.01 5.25
N GLN A 74 8.80 8.61 4.72
CA GLN A 74 7.68 7.90 4.11
C GLN A 74 8.13 6.92 2.99
N PRO A 75 9.00 7.30 2.03
CA PRO A 75 9.42 6.37 0.97
C PRO A 75 10.14 5.14 1.52
N GLU A 76 10.87 5.29 2.63
CA GLU A 76 11.62 4.21 3.28
C GLU A 76 10.69 3.28 4.06
N LEU A 77 9.74 3.83 4.82
CA LEU A 77 8.70 3.07 5.50
C LEU A 77 7.84 2.28 4.49
N GLU A 78 7.43 2.90 3.39
CA GLU A 78 6.70 2.22 2.30
C GLU A 78 7.55 1.14 1.61
N ALA A 79 8.86 1.34 1.47
CA ALA A 79 9.78 0.35 0.90
C ALA A 79 9.92 -0.87 1.84
N MET A 80 10.08 -0.66 3.15
CA MET A 80 10.08 -1.73 4.13
C MET A 80 8.75 -2.49 4.14
N ALA A 81 7.63 -1.76 4.07
CA ALA A 81 6.30 -2.36 4.01
C ALA A 81 6.14 -3.24 2.76
N ALA A 82 6.69 -2.83 1.63
CA ALA A 82 6.67 -3.63 0.41
C ALA A 82 7.49 -4.91 0.53
N GLN A 83 8.67 -4.85 1.16
CA GLN A 83 9.52 -6.03 1.39
C GLN A 83 8.91 -7.02 2.37
N LEU A 84 8.13 -6.54 3.35
CA LEU A 84 7.47 -7.35 4.36
C LEU A 84 5.98 -7.59 4.06
N PHE A 85 5.55 -7.35 2.82
CA PHE A 85 4.13 -7.29 2.48
C PHE A 85 3.38 -8.60 2.78
N ARG A 86 3.95 -9.77 2.51
CA ARG A 86 3.33 -11.07 2.87
C ARG A 86 3.01 -11.21 4.36
N ARG A 87 3.81 -10.60 5.24
CA ARG A 87 3.57 -10.59 6.69
C ARG A 87 2.51 -9.55 7.06
N ILE A 88 2.61 -8.36 6.48
CA ILE A 88 1.66 -7.25 6.70
C ILE A 88 0.25 -7.61 6.22
N ALA A 89 0.11 -8.27 5.07
CA ALA A 89 -1.16 -8.67 4.48
C ALA A 89 -1.99 -9.59 5.38
N LYS A 90 -1.33 -10.33 6.29
CA LYS A 90 -1.98 -11.24 7.26
C LYS A 90 -2.17 -10.59 8.62
N HIS A 91 -1.75 -9.34 8.79
CA HIS A 91 -1.75 -8.68 10.08
C HIS A 91 -3.11 -8.07 10.40
N ARG A 92 -3.54 -8.20 11.66
CA ARG A 92 -4.83 -7.68 12.15
C ARG A 92 -5.01 -6.16 12.00
N MET A 93 -3.89 -5.43 11.92
CA MET A 93 -3.89 -3.96 11.83
C MET A 93 -3.93 -3.43 10.40
N LEU A 94 -3.92 -4.31 9.38
CA LEU A 94 -3.87 -3.90 7.99
C LEU A 94 -4.95 -2.86 7.65
N SER A 95 -6.20 -3.13 8.04
CA SER A 95 -7.36 -2.27 7.75
C SER A 95 -7.32 -0.91 8.43
N ILE A 96 -6.43 -0.69 9.40
CA ILE A 96 -6.28 0.61 10.09
C ILE A 96 -5.36 1.56 9.29
N ILE A 97 -4.52 1.02 8.41
CA ILE A 97 -3.63 1.84 7.57
C ILE A 97 -4.48 2.78 6.69
N SER A 98 -4.08 4.04 6.62
CA SER A 98 -4.83 5.03 5.84
C SER A 98 -4.87 4.69 4.34
N PRO A 99 -5.92 5.14 3.63
CA PRO A 99 -6.08 4.83 2.21
C PRO A 99 -4.89 5.27 1.34
N ILE A 100 -4.33 6.45 1.61
CA ILE A 100 -3.20 7.00 0.84
C ILE A 100 -1.96 6.11 1.00
N ILE A 101 -1.61 5.77 2.24
CA ILE A 101 -0.42 4.98 2.54
C ILE A 101 -0.58 3.55 2.00
N PHE A 102 -1.73 2.93 2.23
CA PHE A 102 -2.00 1.58 1.71
C PHE A 102 -1.94 1.57 0.18
N GLY A 103 -2.59 2.54 -0.48
CA GLY A 103 -2.57 2.73 -1.92
C GLY A 103 -1.18 2.90 -2.51
N ASN A 104 -0.29 3.60 -1.80
CA ASN A 104 1.11 3.75 -2.20
C ASN A 104 1.85 2.42 -2.10
N ILE A 105 1.75 1.71 -0.98
CA ILE A 105 2.38 0.39 -0.78
C ILE A 105 1.96 -0.57 -1.91
N ILE A 106 0.66 -0.76 -2.13
CA ILE A 106 0.17 -1.70 -3.16
C ILE A 106 0.42 -1.22 -4.59
N SER A 107 0.85 0.02 -4.82
CA SER A 107 1.25 0.48 -6.16
C SER A 107 2.68 0.08 -6.52
N ARG A 108 3.48 -0.24 -5.50
CA ARG A 108 4.90 -0.54 -5.67
C ARG A 108 5.16 -1.80 -6.50
N CYS A 109 6.29 -1.75 -7.20
CA CYS A 109 6.73 -2.76 -8.13
C CYS A 109 7.50 -3.90 -7.47
N ASP A 110 8.23 -3.57 -6.41
CA ASP A 110 9.09 -4.42 -5.58
C ASP A 110 8.33 -5.04 -4.40
N LEU A 111 7.00 -5.16 -4.53
CA LEU A 111 6.15 -5.76 -3.51
C LEU A 111 6.48 -7.25 -3.37
N ASP A 112 6.73 -7.71 -2.15
CA ASP A 112 6.94 -9.13 -1.82
C ASP A 112 5.60 -9.87 -1.91
N VAL A 113 5.32 -10.45 -3.08
CA VAL A 113 4.14 -11.27 -3.39
C VAL A 113 4.53 -12.38 -4.37
N GLU A 114 3.76 -13.47 -4.38
CA GLU A 114 3.91 -14.57 -5.34
C GLU A 114 3.01 -14.37 -6.56
N SER A 115 1.87 -13.70 -6.37
CA SER A 115 0.91 -13.40 -7.43
C SER A 115 0.26 -12.03 -7.26
N GLU A 116 -0.35 -11.50 -8.34
CA GLU A 116 -1.18 -10.29 -8.23
C GLU A 116 -2.44 -10.55 -7.40
N MET A 117 -2.90 -11.81 -7.32
CA MET A 117 -4.02 -12.19 -6.45
C MET A 117 -3.72 -11.98 -4.97
N ASP A 118 -2.46 -12.13 -4.54
CA ASP A 118 -2.07 -11.84 -3.15
C ASP A 118 -2.33 -10.36 -2.79
N VAL A 119 -2.11 -9.46 -3.76
CA VAL A 119 -2.38 -8.02 -3.61
C VAL A 119 -3.87 -7.76 -3.55
N VAL A 120 -4.64 -8.46 -4.38
CA VAL A 120 -6.11 -8.36 -4.38
C VAL A 120 -6.68 -8.84 -3.06
N ASP A 121 -6.18 -9.96 -2.54
CA ASP A 121 -6.67 -10.55 -1.28
C ASP A 121 -6.39 -9.63 -0.09
N ALA A 122 -5.17 -9.11 0.01
CA ALA A 122 -4.82 -8.09 1.00
C ALA A 122 -5.68 -6.82 0.84
N GLY A 123 -5.92 -6.41 -0.42
CA GLY A 123 -6.77 -5.27 -0.74
C GLY A 123 -8.22 -5.44 -0.33
N LEU A 124 -8.80 -6.63 -0.54
CA LEU A 124 -10.16 -6.97 -0.13
C LEU A 124 -10.29 -6.98 1.40
N VAL A 125 -9.33 -7.58 2.10
CA VAL A 125 -9.28 -7.54 3.58
C VAL A 125 -9.21 -6.11 4.09
N TRP A 126 -8.37 -5.28 3.47
CA TRP A 126 -8.27 -3.86 3.81
C TRP A 126 -9.60 -3.12 3.57
N CYS A 127 -10.22 -3.31 2.39
CA CYS A 127 -11.52 -2.74 2.03
C CYS A 127 -12.63 -3.15 3.00
N TRP A 128 -12.60 -4.38 3.51
CA TRP A 128 -13.60 -4.90 4.46
C TRP A 128 -13.68 -4.04 5.73
N GLY A 129 -12.53 -3.57 6.20
CA GLY A 129 -12.42 -2.72 7.39
C GLY A 129 -12.70 -1.24 7.15
N GLN A 130 -12.92 -0.80 5.91
CA GLN A 130 -13.20 0.61 5.61
C GLN A 130 -14.68 0.97 5.78
N LYS A 131 -14.94 2.21 6.23
CA LYS A 131 -16.30 2.76 6.30
C LYS A 131 -16.88 3.01 4.91
N ASN A 132 -16.10 3.65 4.02
CA ASN A 132 -16.48 3.92 2.63
C ASN A 132 -15.89 2.87 1.69
N ARG A 133 -16.61 1.75 1.51
CA ARG A 133 -16.13 0.61 0.70
C ARG A 133 -16.02 0.92 -0.79
N LEU A 134 -16.85 1.81 -1.31
CA LEU A 134 -16.81 2.20 -2.72
C LEU A 134 -15.49 2.90 -3.06
N GLU A 135 -15.12 3.89 -2.24
CA GLU A 135 -13.87 4.62 -2.38
C GLU A 135 -12.66 3.72 -2.12
N ALA A 136 -12.73 2.88 -1.08
CA ALA A 136 -11.70 1.90 -0.76
C ALA A 136 -11.43 0.96 -1.95
N CYS A 137 -12.48 0.38 -2.53
CA CYS A 137 -12.34 -0.50 -3.67
C CYS A 137 -11.86 0.24 -4.92
N ASN A 138 -12.31 1.48 -5.16
CA ASN A 138 -11.77 2.30 -6.24
C ASN A 138 -10.24 2.45 -6.11
N LEU A 139 -9.79 2.82 -4.91
CA LEU A 139 -8.39 3.02 -4.60
C LEU A 139 -7.58 1.73 -4.81
N VAL A 140 -8.04 0.61 -4.26
CA VAL A 140 -7.36 -0.68 -4.40
C VAL A 140 -7.31 -1.14 -5.86
N PHE A 141 -8.47 -1.28 -6.50
CA PHE A 141 -8.58 -1.87 -7.84
C PHE A 141 -8.00 -0.98 -8.94
N SER A 142 -7.86 0.34 -8.71
CA SER A 142 -7.10 1.22 -9.62
C SER A 142 -5.58 0.95 -9.62
N ARG A 143 -5.06 0.29 -8.58
CA ARG A 143 -3.63 -0.04 -8.41
C ARG A 143 -3.30 -1.50 -8.71
N ILE A 144 -4.31 -2.34 -8.91
CA ILE A 144 -4.14 -3.75 -9.32
C ILE A 144 -3.72 -3.82 -10.79
N ARG A 145 -2.73 -4.66 -11.08
CA ARG A 145 -2.19 -4.87 -12.43
C ARG A 145 -2.98 -5.96 -13.12
N THR A 146 -4.08 -5.56 -13.75
CA THR A 146 -5.07 -6.44 -14.37
C THR A 146 -4.55 -7.33 -15.50
N LEU A 147 -3.34 -7.07 -16.02
CA LEU A 147 -2.64 -7.93 -16.98
C LEU A 147 -2.04 -9.19 -16.35
N PHE A 148 -1.79 -9.20 -15.04
CA PHE A 148 -1.24 -10.35 -14.32
C PHE A 148 -2.34 -11.23 -13.71
N LEU A 149 -3.61 -10.91 -13.98
CA LEU A 149 -4.77 -11.68 -13.56
C LEU A 149 -5.31 -12.48 -14.74
N SER A 150 -5.52 -13.78 -14.52
CA SER A 150 -6.21 -14.66 -15.46
C SER A 150 -7.72 -14.34 -15.55
N VAL A 151 -8.41 -14.93 -16.52
CA VAL A 151 -9.87 -14.82 -16.62
C VAL A 151 -10.54 -15.45 -15.40
N GLY A 152 -10.00 -16.56 -14.89
CA GLY A 152 -10.45 -17.21 -13.67
C GLY A 152 -10.32 -16.30 -12.45
N ASP A 153 -9.15 -15.66 -12.28
CA ASP A 153 -8.90 -14.71 -11.18
C ASP A 153 -9.93 -13.58 -11.20
N LYS A 154 -10.20 -12.99 -12.38
CA LYS A 154 -11.20 -11.93 -12.52
C LYS A 154 -12.61 -12.40 -12.17
N ALA A 155 -12.95 -13.67 -12.40
CA ALA A 155 -14.23 -14.24 -11.98
C ALA A 155 -14.28 -14.41 -10.45
N THR A 156 -13.22 -14.96 -9.84
CA THR A 156 -13.09 -15.11 -8.39
C THR A 156 -13.18 -13.76 -7.67
N ILE A 157 -12.53 -12.71 -8.19
CA ILE A 157 -12.60 -11.36 -7.63
C ILE A 157 -14.04 -10.85 -7.63
N ARG A 158 -14.78 -11.01 -8.73
CA ARG A 158 -16.19 -10.59 -8.80
C ARG A 158 -17.04 -11.30 -7.76
N GLN A 159 -16.82 -12.60 -7.56
CA GLN A 159 -17.54 -13.38 -6.56
C GLN A 159 -17.25 -12.87 -5.14
N ARG A 160 -15.98 -12.66 -4.79
CA ARG A 160 -15.58 -12.14 -3.47
C ARG A 160 -16.09 -10.72 -3.19
N ILE A 161 -16.27 -9.91 -4.24
CA ILE A 161 -16.83 -8.55 -4.08
C ILE A 161 -18.31 -8.60 -3.75
N ILE A 162 -19.06 -9.54 -4.31
CA ILE A 162 -20.50 -9.70 -3.97
C ILE A 162 -20.66 -10.06 -2.49
N GLU A 163 -19.71 -10.80 -1.93
CA GLU A 163 -19.68 -11.16 -0.51
C GLU A 163 -19.34 -9.97 0.42
N LEU A 164 -18.81 -8.86 -0.11
CA LEU A 164 -18.61 -7.65 0.68
C LEU A 164 -19.96 -7.01 1.05
N PRO A 165 -20.06 -6.35 2.22
CA PRO A 165 -21.19 -5.47 2.49
C PRO A 165 -21.25 -4.36 1.43
N ASP A 166 -22.45 -4.10 0.88
CA ASP A 166 -22.66 -3.22 -0.29
C ASP A 166 -21.96 -3.69 -1.58
N GLY A 167 -21.60 -4.96 -1.67
CA GLY A 167 -20.87 -5.56 -2.80
C GLY A 167 -21.48 -5.30 -4.17
N GLU A 168 -22.81 -5.35 -4.29
CA GLU A 168 -23.53 -5.08 -5.54
C GLU A 168 -23.27 -3.67 -6.08
N LYS A 169 -23.19 -2.66 -5.19
CA LYS A 169 -22.92 -1.27 -5.59
C LYS A 169 -21.48 -1.09 -6.08
N VAL A 170 -20.56 -1.88 -5.53
CA VAL A 170 -19.13 -1.82 -5.84
C VAL A 170 -18.77 -2.69 -7.05
N LEU A 171 -19.55 -3.73 -7.34
CA LEU A 171 -19.29 -4.72 -8.38
C LEU A 171 -19.16 -4.09 -9.78
N SER A 172 -20.03 -3.14 -10.11
CA SER A 172 -20.02 -2.46 -11.40
C SER A 172 -18.73 -1.65 -11.59
N LEU A 173 -18.33 -0.91 -10.57
CA LEU A 173 -17.08 -0.14 -10.54
C LEU A 173 -15.86 -1.06 -10.70
N VAL A 174 -15.77 -2.12 -9.89
CA VAL A 174 -14.60 -3.00 -9.94
C VAL A 174 -14.55 -3.76 -11.26
N SER A 175 -15.68 -4.20 -11.80
CA SER A 175 -15.73 -4.84 -13.12
C SER A 175 -15.23 -3.91 -14.23
N SER A 176 -15.57 -2.61 -14.15
CA SER A 176 -15.04 -1.59 -15.05
C SER A 176 -13.52 -1.43 -14.88
N LEU A 177 -13.03 -1.31 -13.63
CA LEU A 177 -11.59 -1.17 -13.35
C LEU A 177 -10.75 -2.37 -13.81
N LEU A 178 -11.23 -3.60 -13.58
CA LEU A 178 -10.58 -4.84 -14.01
C LEU A 178 -10.51 -4.99 -15.55
N SER A 179 -11.45 -4.33 -16.24
CA SER A 179 -11.54 -4.31 -17.71
C SER A 179 -10.81 -3.12 -18.32
N SER A 180 -10.55 -2.08 -17.52
CA SER A 180 -9.91 -0.83 -17.95
C SER A 180 -8.45 -1.01 -18.35
N GLY A 181 -7.98 -0.15 -19.26
CA GLY A 181 -6.57 -0.07 -19.64
C GLY A 181 -5.65 0.43 -18.51
N ASN A 182 -6.21 1.05 -17.47
CA ASN A 182 -5.44 1.67 -16.38
C ASN A 182 -4.68 0.65 -15.52
N GLY A 183 -5.17 -0.59 -15.44
CA GLY A 183 -4.49 -1.71 -14.79
C GLY A 183 -3.40 -2.37 -15.67
N ARG A 184 -3.16 -1.86 -16.89
CA ARG A 184 -2.13 -2.39 -17.82
C ARG A 184 -0.73 -1.82 -17.60
N ARG A 185 -0.51 -1.13 -16.46
CA ARG A 185 0.79 -0.54 -16.12
C ARG A 185 1.84 -1.64 -16.04
N CYS A 186 2.86 -1.52 -16.88
CA CYS A 186 4.04 -2.38 -16.86
C CYS A 186 5.22 -1.59 -16.32
N CYS A 187 5.99 -2.18 -15.41
CA CYS A 187 7.21 -1.56 -14.93
C CYS A 187 8.30 -1.61 -16.02
N VAL A 188 8.90 -0.45 -16.33
CA VAL A 188 9.99 -0.32 -17.32
C VAL A 188 11.38 -0.23 -16.69
N ILE A 189 11.47 -0.24 -15.35
CA ILE A 189 12.75 -0.15 -14.63
C ILE A 189 13.58 -1.41 -14.91
N LYS A 190 14.76 -1.22 -15.51
CA LYS A 190 15.65 -2.32 -15.93
C LYS A 190 16.05 -3.23 -14.75
N GLU A 191 16.37 -2.65 -13.60
CA GLU A 191 16.75 -3.42 -12.41
C GLU A 191 15.60 -4.28 -11.89
N HIS A 192 14.36 -3.79 -11.91
CA HIS A 192 13.20 -4.57 -11.48
C HIS A 192 12.91 -5.75 -12.41
N LYS A 193 13.11 -5.56 -13.73
CA LYS A 193 13.04 -6.66 -14.71
C LYS A 193 14.16 -7.68 -14.48
N ARG A 194 15.39 -7.23 -14.20
CA ARG A 194 16.54 -8.10 -13.90
C ARG A 194 16.31 -8.94 -12.64
N ARG A 195 15.75 -8.33 -11.60
CA ARG A 195 15.38 -9.00 -10.33
C ARG A 195 14.10 -9.85 -10.42
N ARG A 196 13.43 -9.85 -11.57
CA ARG A 196 12.21 -10.63 -11.85
C ARG A 196 11.12 -10.43 -10.79
N HIS A 197 10.89 -9.20 -10.35
CA HIS A 197 9.74 -8.94 -9.48
C HIS A 197 8.45 -9.38 -10.19
N VAL A 198 7.55 -10.06 -9.46
CA VAL A 198 6.32 -10.67 -10.00
C VAL A 198 5.49 -9.68 -10.81
N ARG A 199 5.46 -8.43 -10.35
CA ARG A 199 4.67 -7.36 -10.94
C ARG A 199 5.42 -6.63 -12.08
N CYS A 200 6.70 -6.94 -12.31
CA CYS A 200 7.61 -6.22 -13.21
C CYS A 200 8.06 -7.09 -14.36
N SER A 201 7.21 -7.23 -15.36
CA SER A 201 7.54 -7.78 -16.67
C SER A 201 6.43 -7.41 -17.65
N ILE A 202 6.64 -7.67 -18.94
CA ILE A 202 5.51 -7.80 -19.85
C ILE A 202 4.95 -9.19 -19.53
N PRO A 203 3.72 -9.32 -19.00
CA PRO A 203 3.17 -10.64 -18.77
C PRO A 203 3.17 -11.38 -20.10
N ILE A 204 3.53 -12.66 -20.07
CA ILE A 204 3.37 -13.53 -21.24
C ILE A 204 1.86 -13.65 -21.42
N ILE A 205 1.31 -12.77 -22.24
CA ILE A 205 -0.06 -12.87 -22.69
C ILE A 205 -0.05 -14.16 -23.51
N ASN A 206 -0.50 -15.26 -22.90
CA ASN A 206 -0.86 -16.42 -23.67
C ASN A 206 -2.03 -15.95 -24.53
N ARG A 207 -1.72 -15.48 -25.75
CA ARG A 207 -2.71 -15.13 -26.77
C ARG A 207 -3.31 -16.44 -27.29
N ASP A 208 -3.87 -17.26 -26.41
CA ASP A 208 -4.91 -18.17 -26.83
C ASP A 208 -6.09 -17.28 -27.23
N ARG A 209 -6.34 -17.26 -28.54
CA ARG A 209 -7.16 -16.32 -29.33
C ARG A 209 -6.38 -15.19 -30.02
N SER A 210 -5.30 -15.52 -30.74
CA SER A 210 -5.33 -15.06 -32.13
C SER A 210 -6.44 -15.85 -32.80
N ILE A 211 -7.56 -15.19 -33.12
CA ILE A 211 -8.54 -15.76 -34.05
C ILE A 211 -7.76 -16.09 -35.31
N ASP A 212 -7.65 -17.38 -35.62
CA ASP A 212 -7.11 -17.84 -36.88
C ASP A 212 -8.12 -17.45 -37.96
N MET A 213 -7.89 -16.28 -38.58
CA MET A 213 -8.75 -15.74 -39.64
C MET A 213 -8.81 -16.69 -40.84
N ALA A 214 -7.92 -17.69 -40.92
CA ALA A 214 -7.98 -18.76 -41.93
C ALA A 214 -9.05 -19.83 -41.64
N LYS A 215 -9.71 -19.79 -40.47
CA LYS A 215 -10.78 -20.75 -40.08
C LYS A 215 -12.18 -20.13 -40.07
N LEU A 216 -12.34 -18.89 -40.51
CA LEU A 216 -13.67 -18.34 -40.78
C LEU A 216 -14.12 -18.81 -42.18
N PRO A 217 -15.28 -19.46 -42.32
CA PRO A 217 -15.83 -19.74 -43.63
C PRO A 217 -16.20 -18.39 -44.28
N LEU A 218 -15.68 -18.15 -45.49
CA LEU A 218 -16.14 -17.08 -46.38
C LEU A 218 -17.62 -17.28 -46.73
#